data_AF-J9E6A0-F1
#
_entry.id   AF-J9E6A0-F1
#
_cell.length_a   1.000
_cell.length_b   1.000
_cell.length_c   1.000
_cell.angle_alpha   90.00
_cell.angle_beta   90.00
_cell.angle_gamma   90.00
#
_symmetry.space_group_name_H-M   'P 1'
#
loop_
_entity.id
_entity.type
_entity.pdbx_description
1 polymer ?
#
loop_
_entity_poly.entity_id
_entity_poly.type
_entity_poly.pdbx_seq_one_letter_code
_entity_poly.pdbx_strand_id
1 'polypeptide(L)' 'MIPITEKDENRLYYKIDGTLEPDTEYVFRMRAVYPDGPGVFSDACITKTLPDGLCLYVFM' A
#
# COMPACT_ATOMS: atom_id res chain seq x y z
N MET A 1 -4.73 -11.47 -0.91
CA MET A 1 -3.74 -10.79 -0.04
C MET A 1 -2.73 -10.15 -0.98
N ILE A 2 -2.54 -8.84 -0.90
CA ILE A 2 -1.57 -8.14 -1.75
C ILE A 2 -0.17 -8.41 -1.17
N PRO A 3 0.76 -8.97 -1.95
CA PRO A 3 2.10 -9.28 -1.45
C PRO A 3 2.89 -7.99 -1.24
N ILE A 4 3.75 -8.00 -0.21
CA ILE A 4 4.73 -6.95 0.02
C ILE A 4 5.96 -7.31 -0.83
N THR A 5 6.34 -6.40 -1.72
CA THR A 5 7.42 -6.61 -2.69
C THR A 5 8.79 -6.30 -2.11
N GLU A 6 8.87 -5.34 -1.19
CA GLU A 6 10.13 -4.91 -0.57
C GLU A 6 9.93 -4.62 0.92
N LYS A 7 10.93 -5.03 1.72
CA LYS A 7 11.03 -4.76 3.15
C LYS A 7 12.49 -4.45 3.47
N ASP A 8 12.71 -3.37 4.22
CA ASP A 8 14.01 -3.01 4.79
C ASP A 8 14.04 -3.40 6.27
N GLU A 9 15.13 -4.00 6.74
CA GLU A 9 15.27 -4.44 8.15
C GLU A 9 15.66 -3.30 9.09
N ASN A 10 16.25 -2.23 8.56
CA ASN A 10 16.67 -1.02 9.28
C ASN A 10 15.64 0.12 9.20
N ARG A 11 14.66 0.03 8.29
CA ARG A 11 13.61 1.03 8.13
C ARG A 11 12.23 0.38 8.13
N LEU A 12 11.32 0.93 8.93
CA LEU A 12 9.92 0.49 9.04
C LEU A 12 9.09 0.93 7.82
N TYR A 13 9.50 0.54 6.61
CA TYR A 13 8.71 0.75 5.39
C TYR A 13 8.45 -0.58 4.68
N TYR A 14 7.35 -0.59 3.93
CA TYR A 14 6.94 -1.68 3.08
C TYR A 14 6.59 -1.11 1.71
N LYS A 15 7.08 -1.76 0.64
CA LYS A 15 6.72 -1.40 -0.73
C LYS A 15 5.80 -2.48 -1.30
N ILE A 16 4.75 -2.04 -1.95
CA ILE A 16 3.87 -2.88 -2.77
C ILE A 16 4.01 -2.37 -4.19
N ASP A 17 4.39 -3.26 -5.11
CA ASP A 17 4.66 -2.91 -6.51
C ASP A 17 4.17 -4.01 -7.45
N GLY A 18 3.67 -3.62 -8.62
CA GLY A 18 3.19 -4.52 -9.68
C GLY A 18 1.88 -5.28 -9.39
N THR A 19 1.28 -5.11 -8.21
CA THR A 19 0.05 -5.82 -7.81
C THR A 19 -1.14 -4.91 -7.52
N LEU A 20 -0.94 -3.60 -7.52
CA LEU A 20 -2.02 -2.64 -7.37
C LEU A 20 -2.64 -2.36 -8.73
N GLU A 21 -3.97 -2.41 -8.80
CA GLU A 21 -4.73 -2.07 -9.99
C GLU A 21 -4.72 -0.55 -10.18
N PRO A 22 -4.67 -0.06 -11.43
CA PRO A 22 -4.81 1.36 -11.72
C PRO A 22 -6.20 1.88 -11.37
N ASP A 23 -6.32 3.19 -11.18
CA ASP A 23 -7.57 3.89 -10.86
C ASP A 23 -8.37 3.31 -9.67
N THR A 24 -7.68 2.65 -8.73
CA THR A 24 -8.30 1.86 -7.67
C THR A 24 -7.99 2.46 -6.30
N GLU A 25 -9.03 2.60 -5.47
CA GLU A 25 -8.90 3.08 -4.11
C GLU A 25 -8.50 1.95 -3.16
N TYR A 26 -7.42 2.16 -2.42
CA TYR A 26 -6.90 1.22 -1.43
C TYR A 26 -6.95 1.81 -0.04
N VAL A 27 -7.33 0.97 0.92
CA VAL A 27 -7.36 1.31 2.35
C VAL A 27 -6.30 0.48 3.06
N PHE A 28 -5.28 1.16 3.59
CA PHE A 28 -4.20 0.55 4.35
C PHE A 28 -4.38 0.81 5.85
N ARG A 29 -4.16 -0.25 6.65
CA ARG A 29 -4.13 -0.19 8.11
C ARG A 29 -3.02 -1.11 8.61
N MET A 30 -2.30 -0.68 9.63
CA MET A 30 -1.18 -1.42 10.21
C MET A 30 -1.48 -1.72 11.67
N ARG A 31 -1.04 -2.87 12.20
CA ARG A 31 -1.08 -3.15 13.63
C ARG A 31 0.20 -3.85 14.06
N ALA A 32 0.64 -3.59 15.28
CA ALA A 32 1.69 -4.37 15.91
C ALA A 32 1.13 -5.74 16.32
N VAL A 33 1.93 -6.79 16.16
CA VAL A 33 1.62 -8.13 16.67
C VAL A 33 2.60 -8.42 17.79
N TYR A 34 2.08 -8.53 19.01
CA TYR A 34 2.85 -8.86 20.20
C TYR A 34 2.64 -10.35 20.57
N PRO A 35 3.50 -10.95 21.41
CA PRO A 35 3.30 -12.31 21.90
C PRO A 35 1.94 -12.53 22.58
N ASP A 36 1.47 -11.51 23.31
CA ASP A 36 0.17 -11.54 24.02
C ASP A 36 -1.03 -11.30 23.10
N GLY A 37 -0.78 -10.95 21.84
CA GLY A 37 -1.80 -10.75 20.82
C GLY A 37 -1.58 -9.54 19.92
N PRO A 38 -2.42 -9.38 18.89
CA PRO A 38 -2.41 -8.20 18.04
C PRO A 38 -2.88 -6.95 18.81
N GLY A 39 -2.14 -5.86 18.65
CA GLY A 39 -2.54 -4.54 19.14
C GLY A 39 -3.65 -3.91 18.29
N VAL A 40 -3.99 -2.67 18.64
CA VAL A 40 -4.94 -1.85 17.87
C VAL A 40 -4.39 -1.54 16.48
N PHE A 41 -5.31 -1.40 15.51
CA PHE A 41 -4.96 -0.90 14.19
C PHE A 41 -4.65 0.60 14.25
N SER A 42 -3.75 1.04 13.37
CA SER A 42 -3.55 2.43 13.03
C SER A 42 -4.81 3.02 12.40
N ASP A 43 -4.82 4.35 12.30
CA ASP A 43 -5.77 5.05 11.44
C ASP A 43 -5.69 4.53 10.00
N ALA A 44 -6.83 4.61 9.30
CA ALA A 44 -6.93 4.19 7.92
C ALA A 44 -6.27 5.23 7.01
N CYS A 45 -5.30 4.78 6.23
CA CYS A 45 -4.77 5.55 5.12
C CYS A 45 -5.52 5.14 3.85
N ILE A 46 -6.22 6.09 3.23
CA ILE A 46 -6.97 5.86 1.99
C ILE A 46 -6.21 6.57 0.87
N THR A 47 -5.82 5.83 -0.15
CA THR A 47 -5.13 6.39 -1.31
C THR A 47 -5.62 5.72 -2.58
N LYS A 48 -5.70 6.49 -3.67
CA LYS A 48 -6.07 6.00 -4.99
C LYS A 48 -4.83 5.89 -5.87
N THR A 49 -4.69 4.78 -6.59
CA THR A 49 -3.62 4.63 -7.59
C THR A 49 -3.86 5.53 -8.79
N LEU A 50 -2.79 5.83 -9.53
CA LEU A 50 -2.91 6.54 -10.78
C LEU A 50 -3.75 5.73 -11.78
N PRO A 51 -4.47 6.39 -12.69
CA PRO A 51 -5.13 5.70 -13.79
C PRO A 51 -4.10 4.96 -14.65
N ASP A 52 -4.56 3.94 -15.37
CA ASP A 52 -3.67 3.13 -16.21
C ASP A 52 -2.96 4.06 -17.19
N GLY A 53 -1.65 3.87 -17.36
CA GLY A 53 -0.77 4.75 -18.14
C GLY A 53 -1.14 4.89 -19.62
N LEU A 54 -2.22 4.23 -20.04
CA LEU A 54 -3.00 4.49 -21.24
C LEU A 54 -3.63 5.90 -21.29
N CYS A 55 -3.55 6.70 -20.23
CA CYS A 55 -3.50 8.17 -20.39
C CYS A 55 -2.16 8.58 -21.02
N LEU A 56 -1.96 8.08 -22.25
CA LEU A 56 -0.86 8.34 -23.15
C LEU A 56 -1.06 9.76 -23.71
N TYR A 57 -0.16 10.68 -23.40
CA TYR A 57 0.16 11.84 -24.25
C TYR A 57 -0.96 12.88 -24.52
N VAL A 58 -1.67 13.36 -23.49
CA VAL A 58 -2.44 14.62 -23.62
C VAL A 58 -2.30 15.50 -22.37
N PHE A 59 -1.07 15.80 -21.98
CA PHE A 59 -0.78 17.10 -21.39
C PHE A 59 0.22 17.80 -22.30
N MET A 60 -0.36 18.74 -23.02
CA MET A 60 0.19 19.73 -23.94
C MET A 60 1.42 20.44 -23.38
#